data_AF-A0A397C7F0-F1
#
_entry.id   AF-A0A397C7F0-F1
#
_cell.length_a   1.000
_cell.length_b   1.000
_cell.length_c   1.000
_cell.angle_alpha   90.00
_cell.angle_beta   90.00
_cell.angle_gamma   90.00
#
_symmetry.space_group_name_H-M   'P 1'
#
loop_
_entity.id
_entity.type
_entity.pdbx_description
1 polymer ?
#
loop_
_entity_poly.entity_id
_entity_poly.type
_entity_poly.pdbx_seq_one_letter_code
_entity_poly.pdbx_strand_id
1 'polypeptide(L)'
;MTVKATVELLLSGTYSIWQARSICPGDTADFAQGPNRKHRTDAQVQAIEDDADADVNRECHTANDRCIETLKAGEYTANRFYDCFRTSDQIFELQKISTTVQGKTIYAYKLTGGASKPKSLYFQSLLHAREWVAGSSTLYALASILDDIANKEQTAAELFNLYFVPIVNIDGYDISWNSKRLQRKN
;
A
#
# COMPACT_ATOMS: atom_id res chain seq x y z
N MET A 1 20.84 -8.60 18.76
CA MET A 1 20.11 -9.60 17.98
C MET A 1 19.47 -8.87 16.81
N THR A 2 19.91 -9.14 15.58
CA THR A 2 19.43 -8.40 14.40
C THR A 2 18.23 -9.11 13.82
N VAL A 3 17.04 -8.50 13.89
CA VAL A 3 15.89 -8.92 13.08
C VAL A 3 16.29 -8.64 11.63
N LYS A 4 16.61 -9.69 10.86
CA LYS A 4 16.67 -9.58 9.40
C LYS A 4 15.22 -9.45 8.91
N ALA A 5 14.70 -8.23 8.88
CA ALA A 5 13.60 -7.90 7.99
C ALA A 5 14.21 -7.86 6.58
N THR A 6 14.27 -9.02 5.92
CA THR A 6 14.56 -9.03 4.48
C THR A 6 13.30 -8.53 3.77
N VAL A 7 13.12 -7.22 3.74
CA VAL A 7 12.35 -6.60 2.66
C VAL A 7 13.35 -6.43 1.53
N GLU A 8 13.59 -7.52 0.79
CA GLU A 8 14.14 -7.40 -0.55
C GLU A 8 13.05 -6.70 -1.38
N LEU A 9 13.01 -5.37 -1.28
CA LEU A 9 12.47 -4.54 -2.36
C LEU A 9 13.32 -4.89 -3.57
N LEU A 10 12.80 -5.77 -4.43
CA LEU A 10 13.36 -6.10 -5.72
C LEU A 10 13.37 -4.83 -6.59
N LEU A 11 14.37 -3.98 -6.39
CA LEU A 11 14.83 -3.00 -7.37
C LEU A 11 15.65 -3.69 -8.49
N SER A 12 15.59 -5.02 -8.62
CA SER A 12 16.22 -5.75 -9.72
C SER A 12 15.22 -6.04 -10.85
N GLY A 13 14.54 -5.00 -11.33
CA GLY A 13 13.81 -5.03 -12.59
C GLY A 13 14.52 -4.13 -13.58
N THR A 14 15.38 -4.69 -14.41
CA THR A 14 16.06 -3.97 -15.50
C THR A 14 15.03 -3.42 -16.49
N TYR A 15 14.66 -2.15 -16.33
CA TYR A 15 14.12 -1.33 -17.42
C TYR A 15 14.94 -0.04 -17.50
N SER A 16 15.94 -0.08 -18.36
CA SER A 16 16.69 1.09 -18.79
C SER A 16 15.78 1.99 -19.63
N ILE A 17 15.30 3.10 -19.08
CA ILE A 17 14.86 4.25 -19.86
C ILE A 17 15.01 5.54 -19.03
N TRP A 18 16.03 6.30 -19.43
CA TRP A 18 16.25 7.74 -19.25
C TRP A 18 16.37 8.30 -17.82
N GLN A 19 17.58 8.82 -17.57
CA GLN A 19 17.89 9.79 -16.52
C GLN A 19 16.81 10.88 -16.46
N ALA A 20 15.96 10.80 -15.45
CA ALA A 20 15.17 11.93 -15.00
C ALA A 20 15.26 11.94 -13.48
N ARG A 21 15.67 13.10 -12.95
CA ARG A 21 15.89 13.36 -11.53
C ARG A 21 14.74 12.80 -10.69
N SER A 22 15.09 12.13 -9.59
CA SER A 22 14.17 11.76 -8.51
C SER A 22 13.53 13.04 -7.98
N ILE A 23 12.25 13.25 -8.23
CA ILE A 23 11.50 14.38 -7.68
C ILE A 23 10.28 13.78 -6.98
N CYS A 24 10.36 13.65 -5.65
CA CYS A 24 9.16 13.74 -4.82
C CYS A 24 8.94 15.24 -4.60
N PRO A 25 7.94 15.91 -5.23
CA PRO A 25 7.72 17.32 -4.97
C PRO A 25 7.34 17.54 -3.48
N GLY A 26 7.79 18.63 -2.87
CA GLY A 26 7.35 19.08 -1.55
C GLY A 26 6.13 20.02 -1.64
N ASP A 27 5.39 20.13 -0.55
CA ASP A 27 4.02 20.68 -0.45
C ASP A 27 3.84 22.17 -0.77
N THR A 28 2.69 22.48 -1.39
CA THR A 28 1.68 23.41 -0.85
C THR A 28 0.32 23.12 -1.50
N ALA A 29 -0.68 22.67 -0.73
CA ALA A 29 -2.09 22.76 -1.15
C ALA A 29 -2.99 23.03 0.05
N ASP A 30 -3.68 24.17 0.00
CA ASP A 30 -4.61 24.67 1.03
C ASP A 30 -5.90 23.82 1.13
N PHE A 31 -6.44 23.70 2.35
CA PHE A 31 -7.67 22.96 2.65
C PHE A 31 -8.93 23.85 2.64
N ALA A 32 -10.03 23.42 2.01
CA ALA A 32 -11.33 24.14 2.01
C ALA A 32 -12.57 23.26 2.33
N GLN A 33 -13.29 23.62 3.41
CA GLN A 33 -14.74 23.90 3.52
C GLN A 33 -15.92 22.94 3.13
N GLY A 34 -15.81 21.65 2.82
CA GLY A 34 -16.93 20.73 2.44
C GLY A 34 -18.03 20.31 3.49
N PRO A 35 -19.19 19.77 3.02
CA PRO A 35 -20.51 19.82 3.69
C PRO A 35 -20.83 18.71 4.72
N ASN A 36 -19.84 17.91 5.13
CA ASN A 36 -19.99 16.89 6.20
C ASN A 36 -19.15 17.22 7.44
N ARG A 37 -18.96 18.51 7.76
CA ARG A 37 -17.88 19.00 8.65
C ARG A 37 -16.51 18.39 8.29
N LYS A 38 -16.37 17.95 7.04
CA LYS A 38 -15.14 17.41 6.46
C LYS A 38 -14.95 18.15 5.16
N HIS A 39 -13.80 18.79 5.08
CA HIS A 39 -13.51 19.71 4.03
C HIS A 39 -13.14 18.97 2.76
N ARG A 40 -13.95 19.14 1.72
CA ARG A 40 -13.83 18.46 0.45
C ARG A 40 -13.89 19.49 -0.65
N THR A 41 -12.97 19.39 -1.61
CA THR A 41 -13.02 20.19 -2.83
C THR A 41 -14.13 19.70 -3.74
N ASP A 42 -14.61 20.54 -4.66
CA ASP A 42 -15.65 20.16 -5.64
C ASP A 42 -15.19 18.96 -6.49
N ALA A 43 -13.88 18.89 -6.78
CA ALA A 43 -13.24 17.74 -7.42
C ALA A 43 -13.41 16.44 -6.61
N GLN A 44 -13.33 16.50 -5.28
CA GLN A 44 -13.53 15.33 -4.41
C GLN A 44 -15.01 14.92 -4.29
N VAL A 45 -15.96 15.83 -4.46
CA VAL A 45 -17.39 15.50 -4.48
C VAL A 45 -17.77 14.87 -5.81
N GLN A 46 -17.28 15.43 -6.91
CA GLN A 46 -17.51 14.91 -8.25
C GLN A 46 -16.87 13.53 -8.45
N ALA A 47 -15.70 13.28 -7.85
CA ALA A 47 -15.07 11.96 -7.83
C ALA A 47 -15.91 10.87 -7.15
N ILE A 48 -16.74 11.24 -6.16
CA ILE A 48 -17.61 10.31 -5.43
C ILE A 48 -18.87 9.99 -6.25
N GLU A 49 -19.42 10.96 -6.98
CA GLU A 49 -20.67 10.81 -7.75
C GLU A 49 -20.46 10.12 -9.10
N ASP A 50 -19.30 10.32 -9.73
CA ASP A 50 -19.01 9.83 -11.10
C ASP A 50 -18.11 8.58 -11.15
N ASP A 51 -17.86 7.89 -10.03
CA ASP A 51 -16.86 6.77 -9.95
C ASP A 51 -15.41 7.26 -10.22
N ALA A 52 -15.17 8.58 -10.23
CA ALA A 52 -13.87 9.20 -10.50
C ALA A 52 -12.85 9.08 -9.35
N ASP A 53 -13.16 8.38 -8.27
CA ASP A 53 -12.21 7.99 -7.21
C ASP A 53 -10.93 7.36 -7.79
N ALA A 54 -11.07 6.54 -8.84
CA ALA A 54 -9.93 5.93 -9.52
C ALA A 54 -9.08 6.97 -10.25
N ASP A 55 -9.70 7.94 -10.93
CA ASP A 55 -9.01 8.98 -11.69
C ASP A 55 -8.29 9.96 -10.75
N VAL A 56 -8.94 10.40 -9.67
CA VAL A 56 -8.29 11.20 -8.60
C VAL A 56 -7.08 10.47 -8.04
N ASN A 57 -7.15 9.14 -7.88
CA ASN A 57 -5.98 8.40 -7.42
C ASN A 57 -4.90 8.26 -8.48
N ARG A 58 -5.24 8.14 -9.77
CA ARG A 58 -4.26 8.15 -10.86
C ARG A 58 -3.55 9.50 -10.98
N GLU A 59 -4.25 10.60 -10.72
CA GLU A 59 -3.64 11.92 -10.57
C GLU A 59 -2.69 11.97 -9.38
N CYS A 60 -3.10 11.41 -8.23
CA CYS A 60 -2.22 11.24 -7.06
C CYS A 60 -0.97 10.42 -7.41
N HIS A 61 -1.09 9.34 -8.21
CA HIS A 61 0.05 8.54 -8.64
C HIS A 61 1.00 9.37 -9.50
N THR A 62 0.47 10.17 -10.42
CA THR A 62 1.26 11.04 -11.29
C THR A 62 2.00 12.11 -10.49
N ALA A 63 1.34 12.71 -9.49
CA ALA A 63 1.95 13.70 -8.59
C ALA A 63 3.03 13.10 -7.67
N ASN A 64 2.98 11.78 -7.46
CA ASN A 64 3.89 11.01 -6.60
C ASN A 64 4.66 9.95 -7.40
N ASP A 65 4.91 10.23 -8.67
CA ASP A 65 5.63 9.31 -9.54
C ASP A 65 7.05 9.09 -8.99
N ARG A 66 7.56 7.86 -9.10
CA ARG A 66 8.89 7.44 -8.59
C ARG A 66 9.15 7.64 -7.10
N CYS A 67 8.17 8.03 -6.27
CA CYS A 67 8.36 8.09 -4.81
C CYS A 67 8.74 6.73 -4.19
N ILE A 68 8.39 5.65 -4.88
CA ILE A 68 8.74 4.29 -4.49
C ILE A 68 10.26 4.02 -4.50
N GLU A 69 10.99 4.70 -5.39
CA GLU A 69 12.45 4.57 -5.51
C GLU A 69 13.18 5.29 -4.37
N THR A 70 12.49 6.20 -3.67
CA THR A 70 13.03 6.98 -2.55
C THR A 70 12.64 6.40 -1.19
N LEU A 71 12.03 5.20 -1.15
CA LEU A 71 11.75 4.49 0.08
C LEU A 71 13.06 4.22 0.83
N LYS A 72 13.09 4.62 2.10
CA LYS A 72 14.26 4.53 2.97
C LYS A 72 13.88 3.82 4.26
N ALA A 73 14.69 2.84 4.65
CA ALA A 73 14.51 2.12 5.90
C ALA A 73 14.53 3.07 7.10
N GLY A 74 13.52 2.96 7.97
CA GLY A 74 13.35 3.85 9.14
C GLY A 74 12.51 5.09 8.85
N GLU A 75 12.17 5.35 7.58
CA GLU A 75 11.42 6.52 7.09
C GLU A 75 10.41 6.13 6.00
N TYR A 76 9.96 4.88 5.93
CA TYR A 76 8.98 4.41 4.95
C TYR A 76 7.67 5.16 5.06
N THR A 77 7.11 5.31 6.26
CA THR A 77 5.82 5.97 6.51
C THR A 77 5.81 7.46 6.13
N ALA A 78 6.98 8.10 6.12
CA ALA A 78 7.14 9.50 5.70
C ALA A 78 7.16 9.66 4.16
N ASN A 79 7.22 8.56 3.41
CA ASN A 79 7.29 8.60 1.96
C ASN A 79 5.89 8.84 1.35
N ARG A 80 5.82 9.73 0.37
CA ARG A 80 4.58 10.06 -0.37
C ARG A 80 3.99 8.90 -1.15
N PHE A 81 4.67 7.76 -1.22
CA PHE A 81 4.10 6.49 -1.65
C PHE A 81 2.76 6.20 -0.93
N TYR A 82 2.68 6.51 0.36
CA TYR A 82 1.50 6.25 1.20
C TYR A 82 0.40 7.32 1.11
N ASP A 83 0.61 8.40 0.34
CA ASP A 83 -0.39 9.47 0.14
C ASP A 83 -1.55 9.02 -0.77
N CYS A 84 -1.33 7.98 -1.57
CA CYS A 84 -2.27 7.49 -2.58
C CYS A 84 -2.73 6.05 -2.28
N PHE A 85 -3.95 5.70 -2.71
CA PHE A 85 -4.35 4.29 -2.77
C PHE A 85 -3.60 3.60 -3.90
N ARG A 86 -3.14 2.37 -3.73
CA ARG A 86 -2.30 1.71 -4.74
C ARG A 86 -3.05 0.60 -5.45
N THR A 87 -2.87 0.50 -6.76
CA THR A 87 -3.40 -0.63 -7.55
C THR A 87 -2.73 -1.93 -7.12
N SER A 88 -3.30 -3.07 -7.49
CA SER A 88 -2.69 -4.39 -7.27
C SER A 88 -1.30 -4.49 -7.91
N ASP A 89 -1.10 -3.90 -9.08
CA ASP A 89 0.19 -3.86 -9.79
C ASP A 89 1.27 -3.03 -9.08
N GLN A 90 0.87 -2.08 -8.23
CA GLN A 90 1.77 -1.24 -7.42
C GLN A 90 2.03 -1.81 -6.02
N ILE A 91 1.35 -2.91 -5.65
CA ILE A 91 1.52 -3.59 -4.36
C ILE A 91 2.39 -4.81 -4.61
N PHE A 92 3.66 -4.69 -4.19
CA PHE A 92 4.72 -5.59 -4.58
C PHE A 92 4.50 -7.08 -4.30
N GLU A 93 5.05 -7.88 -5.21
CA GLU A 93 5.04 -9.33 -5.18
C GLU A 93 6.02 -9.88 -4.13
N LEU A 94 5.55 -10.85 -3.33
CA LEU A 94 6.33 -11.53 -2.31
C LEU A 94 5.99 -13.03 -2.29
N GLN A 95 5.80 -13.59 -1.09
CA GLN A 95 5.44 -14.98 -0.92
C GLN A 95 4.01 -15.20 -1.42
N LYS A 96 3.87 -16.01 -2.47
CA LYS A 96 2.58 -16.56 -2.89
C LYS A 96 1.96 -17.36 -1.74
N ILE A 97 0.73 -17.02 -1.37
CA ILE A 97 -0.04 -17.75 -0.35
C ILE A 97 -1.30 -18.40 -0.90
N SER A 98 -1.84 -17.91 -2.02
CA SER A 98 -3.07 -18.44 -2.62
C SER A 98 -3.21 -17.98 -4.07
N THR A 99 -4.32 -18.34 -4.71
CA THR A 99 -4.71 -17.93 -6.06
C THR A 99 -6.19 -17.55 -6.06
N THR A 100 -6.57 -16.50 -6.79
CA THR A 100 -7.97 -16.04 -6.91
C THR A 100 -8.78 -16.92 -7.87
N VAL A 101 -10.08 -16.61 -8.02
CA VAL A 101 -10.99 -17.33 -8.94
C VAL A 101 -10.54 -17.12 -10.40
N GLN A 102 -10.06 -15.93 -10.75
CA GLN A 102 -9.53 -15.63 -12.08
C GLN A 102 -8.06 -16.02 -12.26
N GLY A 103 -7.46 -16.74 -11.31
CA GLY A 103 -6.09 -17.26 -11.44
C GLY A 103 -4.98 -16.28 -11.03
N LYS A 104 -5.30 -15.13 -10.42
CA LYS A 104 -4.30 -14.16 -9.96
C LYS A 104 -3.66 -14.61 -8.66
N THR A 105 -2.38 -14.36 -8.47
CA THR A 105 -1.66 -14.75 -7.25
C THR A 105 -2.00 -13.81 -6.10
N ILE A 106 -2.33 -14.37 -4.93
CA ILE A 106 -2.45 -13.60 -3.68
C ILE A 106 -1.10 -13.66 -2.95
N TYR A 107 -0.54 -12.49 -2.65
CA TYR A 107 0.76 -12.32 -1.98
C TYR A 107 0.60 -11.95 -0.51
N ALA A 108 1.61 -12.33 0.29
CA ALA A 108 1.74 -11.90 1.68
C ALA A 108 3.13 -11.33 1.96
N TYR A 109 3.16 -10.27 2.79
CA TYR A 109 4.39 -9.79 3.43
C TYR A 109 4.61 -10.59 4.70
N LYS A 110 5.75 -11.27 4.78
CA LYS A 110 6.12 -12.12 5.90
C LYS A 110 7.28 -11.50 6.68
N LEU A 111 7.03 -11.14 7.93
CA LEU A 111 8.03 -10.61 8.85
C LEU A 111 8.32 -11.68 9.89
N THR A 112 9.36 -12.45 9.61
CA THR A 112 9.85 -13.52 10.47
C THR A 112 11.35 -13.41 10.61
N GLY A 113 11.87 -13.55 11.83
CA GLY A 113 13.30 -13.45 12.12
C GLY A 113 13.60 -13.71 13.59
N GLY A 114 14.87 -13.92 13.94
CA GLY A 114 15.28 -14.27 15.30
C GLY A 114 15.04 -15.75 15.66
N ALA A 115 14.90 -16.03 16.95
CA ALA A 115 14.60 -17.37 17.45
C ALA A 115 13.22 -17.86 16.94
N SER A 116 13.03 -19.18 16.89
CA SER A 116 11.74 -19.77 16.50
C SER A 116 10.62 -19.25 17.40
N LYS A 117 9.57 -18.70 16.78
CA LYS A 117 8.41 -18.15 17.48
C LYS A 117 7.22 -19.10 17.35
N PRO A 118 6.54 -19.45 18.45
CA PRO A 118 5.44 -20.42 18.43
C PRO A 118 4.10 -19.84 17.94
N LYS A 119 3.99 -18.51 17.80
CA LYS A 119 2.73 -17.83 17.47
C LYS A 119 2.90 -16.91 16.26
N SER A 120 1.79 -16.72 15.54
CA SER A 120 1.70 -15.86 14.37
C SER A 120 0.54 -14.89 14.51
N LEU A 121 0.69 -13.69 13.97
CA LEU A 121 -0.39 -12.73 13.77
C LEU A 121 -0.61 -12.54 12.27
N TYR A 122 -1.87 -12.57 11.86
CA TYR A 122 -2.29 -12.48 10.47
C TYR A 122 -3.19 -11.27 10.30
N PHE A 123 -2.76 -10.34 9.44
CA PHE A 123 -3.45 -9.11 9.11
C PHE A 123 -3.86 -9.19 7.64
N GLN A 124 -5.14 -8.95 7.36
CA GLN A 124 -5.63 -8.92 6.00
C GLN A 124 -6.57 -7.75 5.76
N SER A 125 -6.66 -7.34 4.51
CA SER A 125 -7.60 -6.32 4.06
C SER A 125 -8.09 -6.59 2.64
N LEU A 126 -8.99 -5.72 2.18
CA LEU A 126 -9.64 -5.81 0.87
C LEU A 126 -10.25 -7.19 0.59
N LEU A 127 -10.91 -7.77 1.60
CA LEU A 127 -11.87 -8.85 1.35
C LEU A 127 -13.06 -8.30 0.53
N HIS A 128 -13.43 -7.05 0.80
CA HIS A 128 -14.32 -6.27 -0.05
C HIS A 128 -13.53 -5.29 -0.89
N ALA A 129 -13.68 -5.39 -2.21
CA ALA A 129 -12.86 -4.65 -3.17
C ALA A 129 -12.92 -3.12 -3.03
N ARG A 130 -14.11 -2.55 -2.81
CA ARG A 130 -14.31 -1.09 -2.65
C ARG A 130 -13.71 -0.47 -1.39
N GLU A 131 -13.23 -1.25 -0.44
CA GLU A 131 -12.78 -0.73 0.87
C GLU A 131 -11.29 -0.32 0.81
N TRP A 132 -10.91 0.51 -0.18
CA TRP A 132 -9.51 0.88 -0.52
C TRP A 132 -8.67 1.32 0.70
N VAL A 133 -9.28 2.03 1.65
CA VAL A 133 -8.64 2.45 2.89
C VAL A 133 -8.16 1.30 3.78
N ALA A 134 -8.80 0.14 3.73
CA ALA A 134 -8.35 -1.04 4.47
C ALA A 134 -7.01 -1.55 3.91
N GLY A 135 -6.88 -1.57 2.58
CA GLY A 135 -5.64 -1.94 1.89
C GLY A 135 -4.50 -1.01 2.25
N SER A 136 -4.71 0.30 2.11
CA SER A 136 -3.67 1.30 2.45
C SER A 136 -3.30 1.27 3.92
N SER A 137 -4.26 1.11 4.83
CA SER A 137 -3.98 1.02 6.28
C SER A 137 -3.14 -0.20 6.62
N THR A 138 -3.35 -1.32 5.92
CA THR A 138 -2.56 -2.54 6.12
C THR A 138 -1.12 -2.35 5.65
N LEU A 139 -0.93 -1.70 4.49
CA LEU A 139 0.40 -1.35 3.97
C LEU A 139 1.12 -0.33 4.87
N TYR A 140 0.40 0.68 5.37
CA TYR A 140 0.96 1.68 6.27
C TYR A 140 1.35 1.06 7.62
N ALA A 141 0.52 0.17 8.18
CA ALA A 141 0.83 -0.54 9.41
C ALA A 141 2.08 -1.43 9.26
N LEU A 142 2.21 -2.11 8.12
CA LEU A 142 3.43 -2.83 7.76
C LEU A 142 4.63 -1.88 7.70
N ALA A 143 4.51 -0.74 7.01
CA ALA A 143 5.57 0.25 6.87
C ALA A 143 6.04 0.79 8.22
N SER A 144 5.10 1.12 9.11
CA SER A 144 5.38 1.59 10.46
C SER A 144 6.18 0.56 11.26
N ILE A 145 5.81 -0.71 11.19
CA ILE A 145 6.58 -1.78 11.88
C ILE A 145 7.99 -1.91 11.27
N LEU A 146 8.14 -1.74 9.96
CA LEU A 146 9.45 -1.76 9.31
C LEU A 146 10.32 -0.57 9.71
N ASP A 147 9.72 0.61 9.91
CA ASP A 147 10.39 1.80 10.43
C ASP A 147 10.89 1.56 11.84
N ASP A 148 10.02 1.08 12.73
CA ASP A 148 10.37 0.73 14.11
C ASP A 148 11.52 -0.30 14.15
N ILE A 149 11.47 -1.34 13.31
CA ILE A 149 12.55 -2.34 13.20
C ILE A 149 13.87 -1.69 12.78
N ALA A 150 13.86 -0.83 11.76
CA ALA A 150 15.05 -0.15 11.26
C ALA A 150 15.65 0.81 12.29
N ASN A 151 14.78 1.46 13.08
CA ASN A 151 15.14 2.38 14.16
C ASN A 151 15.46 1.66 15.48
N LYS A 152 15.40 0.31 15.50
CA LYS A 152 15.71 -0.56 16.65
C LYS A 152 14.74 -0.36 17.82
N GLU A 153 13.50 -0.04 17.52
CA GLU A 153 12.41 0.02 18.48
C GLU A 153 11.76 -1.35 18.68
N GLN A 154 11.08 -1.53 19.82
CA GLN A 154 10.39 -2.78 20.12
C GLN A 154 9.13 -2.93 19.27
N THR A 155 8.97 -4.09 18.64
CA THR A 155 7.78 -4.37 17.80
C THR A 155 7.16 -5.72 18.11
N ALA A 156 5.92 -5.92 17.67
CA ALA A 156 5.26 -7.22 17.70
C ALA A 156 6.05 -8.31 16.94
N ALA A 157 6.94 -7.92 16.01
CA ALA A 157 7.79 -8.84 15.26
C ALA A 157 8.87 -9.50 16.13
N GLU A 158 9.07 -9.08 17.39
CA GLU A 158 9.94 -9.78 18.35
C GLU A 158 9.27 -11.00 18.99
N LEU A 159 7.95 -10.95 19.16
CA LEU A 159 7.17 -11.98 19.85
C LEU A 159 6.38 -12.89 18.90
N PHE A 160 6.01 -12.37 17.72
CA PHE A 160 5.16 -13.06 16.75
C PHE A 160 5.81 -13.13 15.36
N ASN A 161 5.42 -14.14 14.58
CA ASN A 161 5.57 -14.12 13.13
C ASN A 161 4.44 -13.27 12.56
N LEU A 162 4.74 -12.20 11.83
CA LEU A 162 3.70 -11.33 11.27
C LEU A 162 3.49 -11.62 9.78
N TYR A 163 2.24 -11.73 9.38
CA TYR A 163 1.82 -11.92 7.99
C TYR A 163 0.83 -10.82 7.63
N PHE A 164 1.13 -10.06 6.58
CA PHE A 164 0.23 -9.03 6.04
C PHE A 164 -0.22 -9.42 4.64
N VAL A 165 -1.53 -9.44 4.40
CA VAL A 165 -2.15 -9.70 3.10
C VAL A 165 -2.99 -8.48 2.71
N PRO A 166 -2.40 -7.49 2.00
CA PRO A 166 -3.10 -6.23 1.74
C PRO A 166 -4.28 -6.36 0.78
N ILE A 167 -4.24 -7.35 -0.12
CA ILE A 167 -5.32 -7.58 -1.10
C ILE A 167 -5.69 -9.06 -1.13
N VAL A 168 -6.80 -9.41 -0.48
CA VAL A 168 -7.33 -10.78 -0.54
C VAL A 168 -8.19 -10.99 -1.80
N ASN A 169 -9.05 -10.02 -2.13
CA ASN A 169 -9.92 -10.07 -3.31
C ASN A 169 -9.31 -9.24 -4.46
N ILE A 170 -8.26 -9.75 -5.10
CA ILE A 170 -7.59 -9.06 -6.22
C ILE A 170 -8.55 -8.91 -7.43
N ASP A 171 -9.32 -9.95 -7.73
CA ASP A 171 -10.28 -9.96 -8.86
C ASP A 171 -11.26 -8.77 -8.79
N GLY A 172 -11.93 -8.63 -7.64
CA GLY A 172 -12.85 -7.54 -7.39
C GLY A 172 -12.14 -6.20 -7.24
N TYR A 173 -10.94 -6.17 -6.64
CA TYR A 173 -10.17 -4.94 -6.45
C TYR A 173 -9.84 -4.31 -7.80
N ASP A 174 -9.37 -5.10 -8.77
CA ASP A 174 -9.05 -4.60 -10.10
C ASP A 174 -10.29 -4.09 -10.84
N ILE A 175 -11.45 -4.73 -10.66
CA ILE A 175 -12.72 -4.23 -11.20
C ILE A 175 -13.05 -2.84 -10.59
N SER A 176 -12.78 -2.66 -9.29
CA SER A 176 -13.04 -1.41 -8.59
C SER A 176 -12.17 -0.23 -9.06
N TRP A 177 -11.01 -0.51 -9.67
CA TRP A 177 -10.14 0.50 -10.25
C TRP A 177 -10.50 0.91 -11.68
N ASN A 178 -11.25 0.07 -12.41
CA ASN A 178 -11.40 0.21 -13.86
C ASN A 178 -12.81 0.59 -14.32
N SER A 179 -13.85 0.19 -13.59
CA SER A 179 -15.22 0.35 -14.10
C SER A 179 -16.32 0.44 -13.05
N LYS A 180 -16.05 0.01 -11.81
CA LYS A 180 -17.07 -0.10 -10.76
C LYS A 180 -16.46 0.11 -9.37
N ARG A 181 -16.18 1.35 -8.97
CA ARG A 181 -15.60 1.70 -7.66
C ARG A 181 -16.30 1.04 -6.48
N LEU A 182 -17.61 0.81 -6.57
CA LEU A 182 -18.43 0.17 -5.53
C LEU A 182 -18.47 -1.37 -5.61
N GLN A 183 -17.65 -2.00 -6.45
CA GLN A 183 -17.47 -3.45 -6.50
C GLN A 183 -17.09 -3.99 -5.12
N ARG A 184 -17.81 -5.02 -4.66
CA ARG A 184 -17.58 -5.61 -3.33
C ARG A 184 -17.04 -7.03 -3.41
N LYS A 185 -17.58 -7.85 -4.31
CA LYS A 185 -17.33 -9.29 -4.40
C LYS A 185 -16.19 -9.58 -5.39
N ASN A 186 -15.82 -10.84 -5.50
CA ASN A 186 -14.97 -11.34 -6.60
C ASN A 186 -15.67 -11.18 -7.96
#